data_AF-A0A963LDY6-F1
#
_entry.id   AF-A0A963LDY6-F1
#
_cell.length_a   1.000
_cell.length_b   1.000
_cell.length_c   1.000
_cell.angle_alpha   90.00
_cell.angle_beta   90.00
_cell.angle_gamma   90.00
#
_symmetry.space_group_name_H-M   'P 1'
#
loop_
_entity.id
_entity.type
_entity.pdbx_description
1 polymer ?
#
loop_
_entity_poly.entity_id
_entity_poly.type
_entity_poly.pdbx_seq_one_letter_code
_entity_poly.pdbx_strand_id
1 'polypeptide(L)' 'MSEHKPDTKVPDGQTRFFTTRPMAPNEKGFVGFETVWKPFQKEVEYKTPKRP' A
#
# COMPACT_ATOMS: atom_id res chain seq x y z
N MET A 1 25.57 23.56 -15.15
CA MET A 1 24.21 23.10 -15.48
C MET A 1 24.08 21.70 -14.90
N SER A 2 23.56 21.56 -13.68
CA SER A 2 23.32 20.24 -13.11
C SER A 2 22.13 19.62 -13.85
N GLU A 3 22.37 18.51 -14.54
CA GLU A 3 21.35 17.75 -15.23
C GLU A 3 20.22 17.39 -14.25
N HIS A 4 19.03 17.92 -14.50
CA HIS A 4 17.82 17.55 -13.75
C HIS A 4 17.46 16.10 -14.09
N LYS A 5 17.99 15.16 -13.30
CA LYS A 5 17.55 13.77 -13.33
C LYS A 5 16.05 13.75 -13.03
N PRO A 6 15.19 13.17 -13.89
CA PRO A 6 13.77 13.12 -13.62
C PRO A 6 13.51 12.43 -12.28
N ASP A 7 12.58 12.97 -11.49
CA ASP A 7 12.16 12.39 -10.22
C ASP A 7 11.65 10.97 -10.46
N THR A 8 12.55 10.00 -10.31
CA THR A 8 12.25 8.60 -10.54
C THR A 8 11.57 8.12 -9.28
N LYS A 9 10.23 8.08 -9.30
CA LYS A 9 9.46 7.50 -8.19
C LYS A 9 9.99 6.09 -7.93
N VAL A 10 10.46 5.87 -6.70
CA VAL A 10 10.90 4.55 -6.27
C VAL A 10 9.72 3.59 -6.44
N PRO A 11 9.90 2.45 -7.13
CA PRO A 11 8.82 1.51 -7.35
C PRO A 11 8.31 0.94 -6.03
N ASP A 12 6.99 0.70 -5.97
CA ASP A 12 6.33 0.12 -4.80
C ASP A 12 6.92 -1.26 -4.46
N GLY A 13 7.14 -1.52 -3.17
CA GLY A 13 7.57 -2.83 -2.68
C GLY A 13 6.38 -3.79 -2.69
N GLN A 14 6.34 -4.71 -3.65
CA GLN A 14 5.30 -5.73 -3.71
C GLN A 14 5.76 -7.00 -2.98
N THR A 15 5.04 -7.38 -1.93
CA THR A 15 5.16 -8.70 -1.31
C THR A 15 3.85 -9.47 -1.48
N ARG A 16 3.87 -10.77 -1.13
CA ARG A 16 2.72 -11.67 -1.31
C ARG A 16 1.45 -11.19 -0.60
N PHE A 17 1.60 -10.48 0.52
CA PHE A 17 0.51 -10.16 1.43
C PHE A 17 0.34 -8.68 1.71
N PHE A 18 1.30 -7.85 1.33
CA PHE A 18 1.21 -6.41 1.51
C PHE A 18 1.97 -5.70 0.39
N THR A 19 1.68 -4.42 0.21
CA THR A 19 2.39 -3.56 -0.73
C THR A 19 2.84 -2.32 0.03
N THR A 20 4.12 -2.02 -0.04
CA THR A 20 4.70 -0.81 0.57
C THR A 20 4.82 0.28 -0.49
N ARG A 21 4.22 1.44 -0.22
CA ARG A 21 4.29 2.62 -1.11
C ARG A 21 5.07 3.74 -0.42
N PRO A 22 6.08 4.32 -1.06
CA PRO A 22 6.77 5.48 -0.52
C PRO A 22 5.82 6.69 -0.51
N MET A 23 5.68 7.35 0.64
CA MET A 23 4.90 8.59 0.76
C MET A 23 5.69 9.79 0.20
N ALA A 24 4.96 10.83 -0.20
CA ALA A 24 5.59 12.09 -0.54
C ALA A 24 6.29 12.70 0.69
N PRO A 25 7.43 13.40 0.51
CA PRO A 25 8.09 14.11 1.60
C PRO A 25 7.14 15.14 2.22
N ASN A 26 7.04 15.17 3.55
CA ASN A 26 6.34 16.25 4.25
C ASN A 26 7.25 17.48 4.43
N GLU A 27 6.70 18.60 4.95
CA GLU A 27 7.43 19.87 5.17
C GLU A 27 8.68 19.74 6.06
N LYS A 28 8.83 18.62 6.78
CA LYS A 28 9.99 18.30 7.64
C LYS A 28 10.95 17.29 7.01
N GLY A 29 10.73 16.90 5.75
CA GLY A 29 11.60 15.99 5.00
C GLY A 29 11.44 14.51 5.38
N PHE A 30 10.40 14.12 6.11
CA PHE A 30 10.14 12.70 6.39
C PHE A 30 9.52 12.04 5.16
N VAL A 31 10.23 11.04 4.64
CA VAL A 31 9.72 10.11 3.63
C VAL A 31 9.26 8.86 4.38
N GLY A 32 7.97 8.77 4.68
CA GLY A 32 7.38 7.56 5.24
C GLY A 32 7.05 6.52 4.16
N PHE A 33 6.56 5.35 4.58
CA PHE A 33 5.98 4.36 3.67
C PHE A 33 4.61 3.92 4.19
N GLU A 34 3.65 3.77 3.30
CA GLU A 34 2.35 3.17 3.60
C GLU A 34 2.41 1.68 3.33
N THR A 35 1.93 0.88 4.28
CA THR A 35 1.81 -0.58 4.12
C THR A 35 0.34 -0.94 3.91
N VAL A 36 -0.02 -1.34 2.69
CA VAL A 36 -1.37 -1.78 2.34
C VAL A 36 -1.42 -3.31 2.39
N TRP A 37 -2.24 -3.86 3.28
CA TRP A 37 -2.43 -5.31 3.43
C TRP A 37 -3.49 -5.84 2.47
N LYS A 38 -3.22 -7.00 1.85
CA LYS A 38 -4.20 -7.70 1.03
C LYS A 38 -5.07 -8.59 1.93
N PRO A 39 -6.39 -8.67 1.70
CA PRO A 39 -7.26 -9.56 2.46
C PRO A 39 -6.79 -11.00 2.28
N PHE A 40 -6.56 -11.70 3.40
CA PHE A 40 -6.09 -13.08 3.39
C PHE A 40 -7.20 -14.11 3.19
N GLN A 41 -8.43 -13.74 3.54
CA GLN A 41 -9.59 -14.62 3.53
C GLN A 41 -10.71 -13.96 2.71
N LYS A 42 -11.52 -14.79 2.04
CA LYS A 42 -12.72 -14.32 1.37
C LYS A 42 -13.76 -13.96 2.44
N GLU A 43 -14.17 -12.70 2.49
CA GLU A 43 -15.34 -12.32 3.28
C GLU A 43 -16.58 -12.92 2.60
N VAL A 44 -17.30 -13.76 3.35
CA VAL A 44 -18.60 -14.32 2.94
C VAL A 44 -19.64 -13.68 3.84
N GLU A 45 -20.67 -13.11 3.22
CA GLU A 45 -21.80 -12.54 3.97
C GLU A 45 -22.44 -13.60 4.86
N TYR A 46 -22.68 -13.24 6.13
CA TYR A 46 -23.35 -14.11 7.08
C TYR A 46 -24.77 -14.40 6.59
N LYS A 47 -25.02 -15.64 6.17
CA LYS A 47 -26.37 -16.11 5.84
C LYS A 47 -26.97 -16.67 7.11
N THR A 48 -27.96 -15.98 7.67
CA THR A 48 -28.76 -16.47 8.79
C THR A 48 -29.21 -17.90 8.48
N PRO A 49 -28.86 -18.89 9.30
CA PRO A 49 -29.24 -20.26 9.03
C PRO A 49 -30.77 -20.32 8.94
N LYS A 50 -31.29 -21.01 7.91
CA LYS A 50 -32.74 -21.25 7.81
C LYS A 50 -33.16 -21.89 9.12
N ARG A 51 -34.12 -21.26 9.80
CA ARG A 51 -34.67 -21.75 11.06
C ARG A 51 -35.10 -23.22 10.89
N PRO A 52 -34.90 -24.06 11.91
CA PRO A 52 -35.35 -25.45 11.89
C PRO A 52 -36.85 -25.54 11.66
#